data_AF-A0A0J8RJ64-F1
#
_entry.id   AF-A0A0J8RJ64-F1
#
_cell.length_a   1.000
_cell.length_b   1.000
_cell.length_c   1.000
_cell.angle_alpha   90.00
_cell.angle_beta   90.00
_cell.angle_gamma   90.00
#
_symmetry.space_group_name_H-M   'P 1'
#
loop_
_entity.id
_entity.type
_entity.pdbx_description
1 polymer ?
#
loop_
_entity_poly.entity_id
_entity_poly.type
_entity_poly.pdbx_seq_one_letter_code
_entity_poly.pdbx_strand_id
1 'polypeptide(L)'
;MKDWGDRINNAVAKTRFGYWFRLEGSGHRRERKGAKFLTEIRAGLTTFFAMAYIISVNANILTDSGGTCVCNDPEDPKCMNNVEYNLCLNVIRRDIITATAAIAALSSFCMGLFSNMPVALAPGMGLNAYFAYNVVGFHGTGTVSYQLALTAVFVEGFVFVGLSILGLRQWLARAIPRSIKLASGVGIGLYLTPALVPSPVTQALL
;
A
#
# COMPACT_ATOMS: atom_id res chain seq x y z
N MET A 1 0.03 -7.25 -36.72
CA MET A 1 0.46 -7.16 -35.30
C MET A 1 -0.44 -7.93 -34.32
N LYS A 2 -1.76 -8.07 -34.56
CA LYS A 2 -2.67 -8.90 -33.71
C LYS A 2 -2.27 -10.38 -33.63
N ASP A 3 -1.75 -10.92 -34.73
CA ASP A 3 -1.46 -12.35 -34.89
C ASP A 3 -0.43 -12.91 -33.89
N TRP A 4 0.61 -12.13 -33.56
CA TRP A 4 1.65 -12.56 -32.60
C TRP A 4 1.12 -12.62 -31.16
N GLY A 5 0.34 -11.62 -30.76
CA GLY A 5 -0.24 -11.56 -29.41
C GLY A 5 -1.23 -12.70 -29.15
N ASP A 6 -2.09 -13.01 -30.11
CA ASP A 6 -3.04 -14.12 -29.99
C ASP A 6 -2.35 -15.49 -30.04
N ARG A 7 -1.24 -15.64 -30.79
CA ARG A 7 -0.41 -16.86 -30.78
C ARG A 7 0.23 -17.11 -29.40
N ILE A 8 0.78 -16.07 -28.75
CA ILE A 8 1.34 -16.20 -27.40
C ILE A 8 0.25 -16.48 -26.38
N ASN A 9 -0.88 -15.77 -26.45
CA ASN A 9 -2.00 -15.99 -25.52
C ASN A 9 -2.51 -17.44 -25.61
N ASN A 10 -2.70 -17.96 -26.83
CA ASN A 10 -3.15 -19.34 -27.05
C ASN A 10 -2.09 -20.38 -26.67
N ALA A 11 -0.81 -20.09 -26.89
CA ALA A 11 0.28 -20.97 -26.47
C ALA A 11 0.34 -21.08 -24.94
N VAL A 12 0.27 -19.94 -24.23
CA VAL A 12 0.29 -19.90 -22.76
C VAL A 12 -0.99 -20.50 -22.15
N ALA A 13 -2.16 -20.25 -22.76
CA ALA A 13 -3.44 -20.77 -22.28
C ALA A 13 -3.46 -22.32 -22.23
N LYS A 14 -2.82 -22.99 -23.20
CA LYS A 14 -2.74 -24.46 -23.25
C LYS A 14 -1.76 -25.07 -22.24
N THR A 15 -0.94 -24.27 -21.57
CA THR A 15 0.02 -24.78 -20.57
C THR A 15 -0.64 -25.01 -19.21
N ARG A 16 0.07 -25.74 -18.32
CA ARG A 16 -0.32 -25.92 -16.91
C ARG A 16 -0.48 -24.59 -16.17
N PHE A 17 0.27 -23.56 -16.58
CA PHE A 17 0.16 -22.19 -16.07
C PHE A 17 -1.19 -21.58 -16.44
N GLY A 18 -1.62 -21.70 -17.69
CA GLY A 18 -2.93 -21.22 -18.14
C GLY A 18 -4.11 -21.91 -17.45
N TYR A 19 -3.98 -23.22 -17.21
CA TYR A 19 -4.96 -23.97 -16.42
C TYR A 19 -5.01 -23.49 -14.96
N TRP A 20 -3.86 -23.26 -14.33
CA TRP A 20 -3.78 -22.80 -12.95
C TRP A 20 -4.36 -21.40 -12.77
N PHE A 21 -4.05 -20.44 -13.65
CA PHE A 21 -4.55 -19.06 -13.62
C PHE A 21 -5.94 -18.86 -14.25
N ARG A 22 -6.63 -19.93 -14.69
CA ARG A 22 -7.97 -19.86 -15.31
C ARG A 22 -8.03 -18.94 -16.54
N LEU A 23 -6.96 -18.92 -17.34
CA LEU A 23 -6.89 -18.10 -18.56
C LEU A 23 -7.92 -18.56 -19.61
N GLU A 24 -8.34 -17.64 -20.47
CA GLU A 24 -9.24 -17.93 -21.59
C GLU A 24 -8.61 -18.97 -22.54
N GLY A 25 -9.34 -20.05 -22.85
CA GLY A 25 -8.84 -21.12 -23.73
C GLY A 25 -8.00 -22.19 -23.02
N SER A 26 -7.95 -22.18 -21.68
CA SER A 26 -7.23 -23.18 -20.87
C SER A 26 -8.00 -24.49 -20.64
N GLY A 27 -9.27 -24.56 -21.05
CA GLY A 27 -10.13 -25.75 -20.85
C GLY A 27 -10.54 -25.99 -19.40
N HIS A 28 -10.32 -25.02 -18.50
CA HIS A 28 -10.71 -25.14 -17.10
C HIS A 28 -12.20 -24.81 -16.90
N ARG A 29 -12.92 -25.60 -16.09
CA ARG A 29 -14.37 -25.47 -15.86
C ARG A 29 -14.82 -24.11 -15.28
N ARG A 30 -13.90 -23.30 -14.74
CA ARG A 30 -14.12 -21.93 -14.26
C ARG A 30 -13.19 -20.92 -14.95
N GLU A 31 -13.10 -21.01 -16.28
CA GLU A 31 -12.43 -20.04 -17.14
C GLU A 31 -12.94 -18.60 -16.89
N ARG A 32 -12.04 -17.62 -16.86
CA ARG A 32 -12.39 -16.19 -16.92
C ARG A 32 -12.35 -15.72 -18.38
N LYS A 33 -13.52 -15.41 -18.94
CA LYS A 33 -13.63 -14.82 -20.29
C LYS A 33 -12.91 -13.47 -20.32
N GLY A 34 -12.03 -13.25 -21.29
CA GLY A 34 -11.23 -12.02 -21.43
C GLY A 34 -9.87 -12.01 -20.70
N ALA A 35 -9.62 -13.00 -19.83
CA ALA A 35 -8.35 -13.12 -19.10
C ALA A 35 -7.28 -13.78 -19.99
N LYS A 36 -6.62 -12.97 -20.83
CA LYS A 36 -5.49 -13.38 -21.67
C LYS A 36 -4.17 -12.96 -21.03
N PHE A 37 -3.10 -13.74 -21.24
CA PHE A 37 -1.78 -13.50 -20.64
C PHE A 37 -1.27 -12.06 -20.85
N LEU A 38 -1.31 -11.56 -22.09
CA LEU A 38 -0.88 -10.19 -22.40
C LEU A 38 -1.81 -9.13 -21.83
N THR A 39 -3.10 -9.41 -21.70
CA THR A 39 -4.08 -8.50 -21.09
C THR A 39 -3.81 -8.37 -19.59
N GLU A 40 -3.54 -9.48 -18.91
CA GLU A 40 -3.20 -9.51 -17.48
C GLU A 40 -1.88 -8.79 -17.20
N ILE A 41 -0.85 -8.97 -18.03
CA ILE A 41 0.42 -8.22 -17.90
C ILE A 41 0.18 -6.71 -18.05
N ARG A 42 -0.61 -6.31 -19.05
CA ARG A 42 -0.95 -4.89 -19.26
C ARG A 42 -1.75 -4.34 -18.10
N ALA A 43 -2.73 -5.10 -17.59
CA ALA A 43 -3.50 -4.72 -16.41
C ALA A 43 -2.59 -4.54 -15.18
N GLY A 44 -1.69 -5.49 -14.93
CA GLY A 44 -0.70 -5.39 -13.83
C GLY A 44 0.20 -4.18 -13.97
N LEU A 45 0.70 -3.88 -15.17
CA LEU A 45 1.51 -2.69 -15.43
C LEU A 45 0.73 -1.39 -15.18
N THR A 46 -0.53 -1.32 -15.61
CA THR A 46 -1.38 -0.16 -15.33
C THR A 46 -1.64 0.03 -13.84
N THR A 47 -1.87 -1.06 -13.10
CA THR A 47 -2.05 -1.02 -11.65
C THR A 47 -0.77 -0.58 -10.93
N PHE A 48 0.40 -1.05 -11.39
CA PHE A 48 1.70 -0.62 -10.87
C PHE A 48 1.86 0.89 -10.99
N PHE A 49 1.65 1.47 -12.18
CA PHE A 49 1.76 2.92 -12.36
C PHE A 49 0.69 3.69 -11.58
N ALA A 50 -0.53 3.16 -11.47
CA ALA A 50 -1.60 3.78 -10.69
C ALA A 50 -1.30 3.82 -9.18
N MET A 51 -0.55 2.84 -8.65
CA MET A 51 -0.20 2.73 -7.23
C MET A 51 1.23 3.20 -6.90
N ALA A 52 2.06 3.50 -7.91
CA ALA A 52 3.47 3.85 -7.73
C ALA A 52 3.68 5.07 -6.82
N TYR A 53 2.74 6.02 -6.81
CA TYR A 53 2.82 7.21 -5.96
C TYR A 53 2.81 6.86 -4.45
N ILE A 54 2.25 5.70 -4.07
CA ILE A 54 2.23 5.25 -2.67
C ILE A 54 3.65 5.08 -2.13
N ILE A 55 4.60 4.68 -2.98
CA ILE A 55 5.99 4.44 -2.59
C ILE A 55 6.62 5.73 -2.05
N SER A 56 6.43 6.86 -2.74
CA SER A 56 6.98 8.15 -2.30
C SER A 56 6.15 8.80 -1.19
N VAL A 57 4.81 8.76 -1.32
CA VAL A 57 3.91 9.39 -0.34
C VAL A 57 4.01 8.72 1.02
N ASN A 58 4.06 7.38 1.07
CA ASN A 58 4.19 6.65 2.32
C ASN A 58 5.49 7.01 3.05
N ALA A 59 6.60 7.10 2.31
CA ALA A 59 7.88 7.46 2.88
C ALA A 59 7.89 8.86 3.47
N ASN A 60 7.26 9.83 2.79
CA ASN A 60 7.15 11.19 3.29
C ASN A 60 6.35 11.25 4.61
N ILE A 61 5.16 10.66 4.63
CA ILE A 61 4.28 10.65 5.81
C ILE A 61 4.98 9.98 7.01
N LEU A 62 5.64 8.84 6.80
CA LEU A 62 6.32 8.14 7.89
C LEU A 62 7.59 8.88 8.35
N THR A 63 8.31 9.57 7.45
CA THR A 63 9.47 10.39 7.85
C THR A 63 9.09 11.59 8.69
N ASP A 64 7.89 12.16 8.49
CA ASP A 64 7.40 13.29 9.28
C ASP A 64 7.19 12.94 10.77
N SER A 65 7.03 11.65 11.10
CA SER A 65 6.97 11.19 12.49
C SER A 65 8.31 11.28 13.22
N GLY A 66 9.42 11.53 12.51
CA GLY A 66 10.79 11.53 13.04
C GLY A 66 11.44 10.14 13.05
N GLY A 67 10.67 9.07 12.85
CA GLY A 67 11.20 7.71 12.75
C GLY A 67 12.05 7.32 13.96
N THR A 68 13.23 6.76 13.70
CA THR A 68 14.22 6.41 14.72
C THR A 68 15.23 7.53 15.00
N CYS A 69 15.09 8.70 14.36
CA CYS A 69 15.99 9.83 14.61
C CYS A 69 15.62 10.49 15.94
N VAL A 70 16.62 10.79 16.77
CA VAL A 70 16.43 11.48 18.04
C VAL A 70 16.86 12.94 17.87
N CYS A 71 15.97 13.85 18.23
CA CYS A 71 16.27 15.28 18.32
C CYS A 71 16.87 15.57 19.70
N ASN A 72 18.14 15.98 19.76
CA ASN A 72 18.85 16.24 21.02
C ASN A 72 19.11 17.74 21.27
N ASP A 73 18.42 18.64 20.56
CA ASP A 73 18.65 20.08 20.67
C ASP A 73 17.71 20.75 21.69
N PRO A 74 18.23 21.43 22.72
CA PRO A 74 17.42 22.17 23.68
C PRO A 74 16.87 23.50 23.14
N GLU A 75 17.42 24.03 22.05
CA GLU A 75 17.00 25.30 21.42
C GLU A 75 15.85 25.11 20.42
N ASP A 76 15.78 23.95 19.75
CA ASP A 76 14.80 23.63 18.71
C ASP A 76 14.04 22.33 19.05
N PRO A 77 12.91 22.38 19.77
CA PRO A 77 12.16 21.18 20.18
C PRO A 77 11.55 20.37 19.02
N LYS A 78 11.67 20.85 17.78
CA LYS A 78 11.21 20.17 16.56
C LYS A 78 12.35 19.82 15.59
N CYS A 79 13.62 20.13 15.91
CA CYS A 79 14.79 19.87 15.05
C CYS A 79 14.58 20.23 13.57
N MET A 80 14.01 21.40 13.27
CA MET A 80 13.76 21.81 11.88
C MET A 80 15.06 22.20 11.15
N ASN A 81 16.00 22.81 11.88
CA ASN A 81 17.22 23.39 11.30
C ASN A 81 18.48 22.55 11.53
N ASN A 82 18.38 21.41 12.25
CA ASN A 82 19.54 20.59 12.54
C ASN A 82 19.94 19.75 11.30
N VAL A 83 21.19 19.92 10.85
CA VAL A 83 21.74 19.24 9.67
C VAL A 83 21.85 17.73 9.88
N GLU A 84 22.24 17.28 11.07
CA GLU A 84 22.41 15.88 11.43
C GLU A 84 21.05 15.15 11.41
N TYR A 85 20.02 15.78 11.96
CA TYR A 85 18.66 15.25 11.96
C TYR A 85 18.09 15.11 10.53
N ASN A 86 18.28 16.13 9.69
CA ASN A 86 17.85 16.09 8.28
C ASN A 86 18.59 15.00 7.48
N LEU A 87 19.87 14.75 7.78
CA LEU A 87 20.62 13.66 7.17
C LEU A 87 20.04 12.30 7.58
N CYS A 88 19.74 12.11 8.87
CA CYS A 88 19.07 10.91 9.39
C CYS A 88 17.71 10.67 8.71
N LEU A 89 16.86 11.70 8.60
CA LEU A 89 15.57 11.60 7.94
C LEU A 89 15.68 11.16 6.46
N ASN A 90 16.69 11.65 5.76
CA ASN A 90 16.92 11.28 4.35
C ASN A 90 17.33 9.81 4.20
N VAL A 91 18.07 9.25 5.15
CA VAL A 91 18.39 7.81 5.19
C VAL A 91 17.10 7.01 5.41
N ILE A 92 16.33 7.34 6.44
CA ILE A 92 15.06 6.66 6.75
C ILE A 92 14.09 6.73 5.56
N ARG A 93 13.99 7.87 4.87
CA ARG A 93 13.13 8.01 3.68
C ARG A 93 13.45 6.97 2.62
N ARG A 94 14.74 6.75 2.33
CA ARG A 94 15.20 5.76 1.35
C ARG A 94 14.93 4.34 1.81
N ASP A 95 15.14 4.07 3.09
CA ASP A 95 14.89 2.75 3.68
C ASP A 95 13.39 2.40 3.63
N ILE A 96 12.50 3.35 3.92
CA ILE A 96 11.05 3.13 3.83
C ILE A 96 10.58 2.93 2.39
N ILE A 97 11.14 3.67 1.42
CA ILE A 97 10.84 3.50 -0.01
C ILE A 97 11.18 2.07 -0.44
N THR A 98 12.40 1.62 -0.12
CA THR A 98 12.89 0.29 -0.53
C THR A 98 12.14 -0.83 0.19
N ALA A 99 11.89 -0.69 1.50
CA ALA A 99 11.11 -1.64 2.28
C ALA A 99 9.66 -1.75 1.79
N THR A 100 9.01 -0.62 1.53
CA THR A 100 7.62 -0.58 1.03
C THR A 100 7.52 -1.27 -0.33
N ALA A 101 8.45 -0.97 -1.25
CA ALA A 101 8.48 -1.60 -2.57
C ALA A 101 8.71 -3.13 -2.48
N ALA A 102 9.66 -3.57 -1.65
CA ALA A 102 9.97 -4.98 -1.47
C ALA A 102 8.80 -5.78 -0.86
N ILE A 103 8.18 -5.25 0.20
CA ILE A 103 7.05 -5.91 0.88
C ILE A 103 5.80 -5.90 0.00
N ALA A 104 5.51 -4.80 -0.73
CA ALA A 104 4.38 -4.73 -1.65
C ALA A 104 4.53 -5.72 -2.82
N ALA A 105 5.75 -5.86 -3.36
CA ALA A 105 6.06 -6.84 -4.40
C ALA A 105 5.91 -8.28 -3.88
N LEU A 106 6.47 -8.59 -2.71
CA LEU A 106 6.39 -9.92 -2.10
C LEU A 106 4.94 -10.29 -1.75
N SER A 107 4.20 -9.38 -1.12
CA SER A 107 2.80 -9.62 -0.74
C SER A 107 1.89 -9.81 -1.95
N SER A 108 2.02 -8.96 -2.98
CA SER A 108 1.27 -9.10 -4.24
C SER A 108 1.64 -10.38 -4.98
N PHE A 109 2.92 -10.78 -4.97
CA PHE A 109 3.38 -12.03 -5.56
C PHE A 109 2.79 -13.25 -4.84
N CYS A 110 2.85 -13.29 -3.50
CA CYS A 110 2.26 -14.36 -2.71
C CYS A 110 0.74 -14.44 -2.88
N MET A 111 0.05 -13.29 -2.94
CA MET A 111 -1.40 -13.26 -3.18
C MET A 111 -1.75 -13.77 -4.58
N GLY A 112 -0.96 -13.40 -5.60
CA GLY A 112 -1.09 -13.93 -6.95
C GLY A 112 -0.85 -15.44 -7.01
N LEU A 113 0.20 -15.94 -6.37
CA LEU A 113 0.66 -17.34 -6.43
C LEU A 113 -0.15 -18.32 -5.55
N PHE A 114 -0.72 -17.88 -4.43
CA PHE A 114 -1.48 -18.79 -3.57
C PHE A 114 -2.99 -18.61 -3.71
N SER A 115 -3.45 -17.37 -3.86
CA SER A 115 -4.88 -17.06 -3.88
C SER A 115 -5.47 -17.00 -5.28
N ASN A 116 -4.65 -16.94 -6.34
CA ASN A 116 -5.08 -16.89 -7.75
C ASN A 116 -6.15 -15.79 -8.00
N MET A 117 -5.95 -14.64 -7.37
CA MET A 117 -6.79 -13.46 -7.46
C MET A 117 -5.92 -12.25 -7.87
N PRO A 118 -6.30 -11.48 -8.90
CA PRO A 118 -5.53 -10.35 -9.40
C PRO A 118 -5.77 -9.13 -8.51
N VAL A 119 -5.20 -9.16 -7.30
CA VAL A 119 -5.32 -8.08 -6.31
C VAL A 119 -3.92 -7.58 -5.99
N ALA A 120 -3.66 -6.31 -6.29
CA ALA A 120 -2.44 -5.64 -5.85
C ALA A 120 -2.58 -5.23 -4.38
N LEU A 121 -1.55 -5.52 -3.59
CA LEU A 121 -1.48 -5.19 -2.17
C LEU A 121 -0.48 -4.05 -1.97
N ALA A 122 -0.93 -3.00 -1.28
CA ALA A 122 -0.16 -1.80 -0.98
C ALA A 122 -0.50 -1.31 0.44
N PRO A 123 0.38 -0.53 1.10
CA PRO A 123 0.12 -0.03 2.44
C PRO A 123 -1.06 0.96 2.47
N GLY A 124 -1.83 0.91 3.55
CA GLY A 124 -2.97 1.81 3.77
C GLY A 124 -2.51 3.20 4.21
N MET A 125 -2.54 4.18 3.31
CA MET A 125 -2.03 5.53 3.60
C MET A 125 -2.74 6.24 4.77
N GLY A 126 -4.04 5.97 4.99
CA GLY A 126 -4.78 6.59 6.10
C GLY A 126 -4.31 6.14 7.49
N LEU A 127 -3.94 4.86 7.64
CA LEU A 127 -3.40 4.34 8.90
C LEU A 127 -2.00 4.89 9.16
N ASN A 128 -1.19 5.05 8.11
CA ASN A 128 0.16 5.61 8.23
C ASN A 128 0.12 7.09 8.59
N ALA A 129 -0.84 7.86 8.06
CA ALA A 129 -1.07 9.24 8.46
C ALA A 129 -1.57 9.34 9.91
N TYR A 130 -2.48 8.47 10.34
CA TYR A 130 -2.92 8.41 11.73
C TYR A 130 -1.75 8.09 12.68
N PHE A 131 -0.95 7.09 12.32
CA PHE A 131 0.25 6.69 13.05
C PHE A 131 1.25 7.85 13.18
N ALA A 132 1.60 8.50 12.07
CA ALA A 132 2.61 9.55 12.05
C ALA A 132 2.15 10.84 12.75
N TYR A 133 0.91 11.29 12.51
CA TYR A 133 0.46 12.60 12.99
C TYR A 133 -0.30 12.56 14.32
N ASN A 134 -0.99 11.46 14.65
CA ASN A 134 -1.80 11.38 15.89
C ASN A 134 -1.15 10.55 16.99
N VAL A 135 -0.47 9.44 16.64
CA VAL A 135 0.12 8.54 17.65
C VAL A 135 1.52 9.02 18.04
N VAL A 136 2.43 9.10 17.06
CA VAL A 136 3.82 9.51 17.29
C VAL A 136 3.97 11.03 17.29
N GLY A 137 3.13 11.73 16.52
CA GLY A 137 3.21 13.18 16.34
C GLY A 137 4.37 13.62 15.44
N PHE A 138 4.31 14.86 14.99
CA PHE A 138 5.34 15.43 14.11
C PHE A 138 6.68 15.46 14.85
N HIS A 139 7.70 14.80 14.30
CA HIS A 139 9.05 14.70 14.90
C HIS A 139 9.06 14.14 16.33
N GLY A 140 8.15 13.23 16.67
CA GLY A 140 8.10 12.59 17.99
C GLY A 140 7.51 13.46 19.11
N THR A 141 6.78 14.52 18.77
CA THR A 141 6.10 15.40 19.74
C THR A 141 4.86 14.77 20.40
N GLY A 142 4.45 13.58 19.97
CA GLY A 142 3.31 12.85 20.50
C GLY A 142 3.56 12.19 21.85
N THR A 143 2.51 11.56 22.40
CA THR A 143 2.53 10.93 23.72
C THR A 143 3.23 9.55 23.73
N VAL A 144 3.45 8.97 22.55
CA VAL A 144 3.97 7.61 22.36
C VAL A 144 5.24 7.65 21.50
N SER A 145 6.31 6.99 21.96
CA SER A 145 7.55 6.89 21.19
C SER A 145 7.35 6.06 19.92
N TYR A 146 8.09 6.39 18.86
CA TYR A 146 8.03 5.68 17.58
C TYR A 146 8.24 4.16 17.72
N GLN A 147 9.18 3.75 18.58
CA GLN A 147 9.46 2.35 18.87
C GLN A 147 8.27 1.63 19.53
N LEU A 148 7.64 2.27 20.52
CA LEU A 148 6.47 1.69 21.19
C LEU A 148 5.30 1.55 20.21
N ALA A 149 5.09 2.57 19.36
CA ALA A 149 4.06 2.53 18.34
C ALA A 149 4.31 1.40 17.30
N LEU A 150 5.56 1.18 16.86
CA LEU A 150 5.89 0.07 15.96
C LEU A 150 5.67 -1.31 16.60
N THR A 151 5.99 -1.47 17.89
CA THR A 151 5.71 -2.74 18.59
C THR A 151 4.21 -3.03 18.65
N ALA A 152 3.36 -2.01 18.82
CA ALA A 152 1.92 -2.16 18.79
C ALA A 152 1.42 -2.64 17.41
N VAL A 153 1.92 -2.06 16.32
CA VAL A 153 1.59 -2.48 14.95
C VAL A 153 2.04 -3.91 14.66
N PHE A 154 3.22 -4.31 15.16
CA PHE A 154 3.71 -5.68 15.04
C PHE A 154 2.79 -6.68 15.75
N VAL A 155 2.34 -6.36 16.97
CA VAL A 155 1.39 -7.18 17.73
C VAL A 155 0.02 -7.22 17.05
N GLU A 156 -0.46 -6.09 16.52
CA GLU A 156 -1.70 -6.03 15.72
C GLU A 156 -1.66 -7.00 14.53
N GLY A 157 -0.51 -7.12 13.86
CA GLY A 157 -0.31 -8.08 12.78
C GLY A 157 -0.58 -9.54 13.20
N PHE A 158 -0.09 -9.96 14.37
CA PHE A 158 -0.37 -11.30 14.90
C PHE A 158 -1.84 -11.48 15.26
N VAL A 159 -2.46 -10.47 15.87
CA VAL A 159 -3.89 -10.49 16.19
C VAL A 159 -4.71 -10.64 14.90
N PHE A 160 -4.35 -9.89 13.85
CA PHE A 160 -5.04 -9.95 12.55
C PHE A 160 -4.88 -11.31 11.86
N VAL A 161 -3.71 -11.94 11.96
CA VAL A 161 -3.50 -13.31 11.47
C VAL A 161 -4.39 -14.29 12.23
N GLY A 162 -4.44 -14.20 13.56
CA GLY A 162 -5.33 -15.02 14.39
C GLY A 162 -6.80 -14.87 13.99
N LEU A 163 -7.28 -13.63 13.85
CA LEU A 163 -8.65 -13.33 13.41
C LEU A 163 -8.95 -13.83 11.99
N SER A 164 -7.95 -13.83 11.10
CA SER A 164 -8.08 -14.32 9.74
C SER A 164 -8.24 -15.85 9.69
N ILE A 165 -7.53 -16.58 10.55
CA ILE A 165 -7.65 -18.04 10.69
C ILE A 165 -9.04 -18.42 11.22
N LEU A 166 -9.58 -17.64 12.16
CA LEU A 166 -10.94 -17.84 12.71
C LEU A 166 -12.07 -17.49 11.72
N GLY A 167 -11.75 -17.03 10.50
CA GLY A 167 -12.74 -16.71 9.46
C GLY A 167 -13.52 -15.42 9.70
N LEU A 168 -13.16 -14.63 10.73
CA LEU A 168 -13.90 -13.44 11.14
C LEU A 168 -13.88 -12.32 10.09
N ARG A 169 -12.88 -12.31 9.20
CA ARG A 169 -12.75 -11.36 8.09
C ARG A 169 -14.01 -11.25 7.22
N GLN A 170 -14.68 -12.37 6.94
CA GLN A 170 -15.88 -12.40 6.10
C GLN A 170 -17.12 -11.94 6.86
N TRP A 171 -17.13 -12.12 8.18
CA TRP A 171 -18.19 -11.65 9.05
C TRP A 171 -18.11 -10.13 9.21
N LEU A 172 -16.92 -9.60 9.50
CA LEU A 172 -16.69 -8.15 9.61
C LEU A 172 -17.05 -7.41 8.33
N ALA A 173 -16.63 -7.93 7.17
CA ALA A 173 -16.96 -7.34 5.88
C ALA A 173 -18.47 -7.31 5.60
N ARG A 174 -19.26 -8.24 6.16
CA ARG A 174 -20.72 -8.27 6.04
C ARG A 174 -21.42 -7.36 7.06
N ALA A 175 -20.83 -7.15 8.22
CA ALA A 175 -21.37 -6.26 9.26
C ALA A 175 -21.36 -4.78 8.84
N ILE A 176 -20.41 -4.35 7.99
CA ILE A 176 -20.30 -2.94 7.56
C ILE A 176 -21.39 -2.61 6.53
N PRO A 177 -22.28 -1.63 6.80
CA PRO A 177 -23.34 -1.20 5.89
C PRO A 177 -22.76 -0.54 4.63
N ARG A 178 -23.50 -0.59 3.51
CA ARG A 178 -23.03 -0.05 2.22
C ARG A 178 -22.73 1.45 2.27
N SER A 179 -23.46 2.21 3.08
CA SER A 179 -23.24 3.65 3.26
C SER A 179 -21.84 3.96 3.79
N ILE A 180 -21.38 3.24 4.81
CA ILE A 180 -20.03 3.43 5.38
C ILE A 180 -18.96 3.02 4.37
N LYS A 181 -19.16 1.93 3.62
CA LYS A 181 -18.20 1.50 2.58
C LYS A 181 -17.99 2.55 1.51
N LEU A 182 -19.07 3.18 1.04
CA LEU A 182 -19.00 4.25 0.05
C LEU A 182 -18.38 5.53 0.63
N ALA A 183 -18.79 5.91 1.85
CA ALA A 183 -18.24 7.08 2.54
C ALA A 183 -16.72 6.96 2.77
N SER A 184 -16.23 5.80 3.18
CA SER A 184 -14.78 5.57 3.35
C SER A 184 -14.01 5.73 2.03
N GLY A 185 -14.56 5.24 0.91
CA GLY A 185 -13.95 5.42 -0.41
C GLY A 185 -13.84 6.90 -0.81
N VAL A 186 -14.91 7.68 -0.59
CA VAL A 186 -14.92 9.13 -0.86
C VAL A 186 -13.96 9.87 0.08
N GLY A 187 -13.92 9.52 1.36
CA GLY A 187 -13.03 10.13 2.35
C GLY A 187 -11.54 9.92 2.03
N ILE A 188 -11.15 8.71 1.61
CA ILE A 188 -9.78 8.43 1.18
C ILE A 188 -9.43 9.25 -0.08
N GLY A 189 -10.35 9.33 -1.05
CA GLY A 189 -10.15 10.13 -2.26
C GLY A 189 -10.00 11.62 -1.98
N LEU A 190 -10.87 12.20 -1.13
CA LEU A 190 -10.81 13.60 -0.73
C LEU A 190 -9.50 13.91 0.02
N TYR A 191 -9.06 13.04 0.93
CA TYR A 191 -7.82 13.23 1.70
C TYR A 191 -6.58 13.27 0.80
N LEU A 192 -6.57 12.48 -0.28
CA LEU A 192 -5.43 12.39 -1.21
C LEU A 192 -5.45 13.47 -2.29
N THR A 193 -6.59 14.13 -2.53
CA THR A 193 -6.70 15.15 -3.58
C THR A 193 -5.77 16.35 -3.33
N PRO A 194 -5.67 16.92 -2.10
CA PRO A 194 -4.67 17.94 -1.76
C PRO A 194 -3.22 17.50 -1.99
N ALA A 195 -2.91 16.21 -1.83
CA ALA A 195 -1.55 15.68 -1.99
C ALA A 195 -1.16 15.49 -3.48
N LEU A 196 -2.13 15.44 -4.39
CA LEU A 196 -1.92 15.18 -5.83
C LEU A 196 -2.03 16.42 -6.71
N VAL A 197 -2.54 17.53 -6.19
CA VAL A 197 -2.71 18.78 -6.96
C VAL A 197 -1.65 19.80 -6.54
N PRO A 198 -0.61 20.06 -7.35
CA PRO A 198 0.24 21.22 -7.17
C PRO A 198 -0.53 22.45 -7.64
N SER A 199 -1.31 23.07 -6.75
CA SER A 199 -1.93 24.36 -7.04
C SER A 199 -1.87 25.28 -5.82
N PRO A 200 -1.65 26.60 -6.01
CA PRO A 200 -1.57 27.59 -4.93
C PRO A 200 -2.91 27.79 -4.19
N VAL A 201 -3.99 27.10 -4.59
CA VAL A 201 -5.33 27.23 -4.00
C VAL A 201 -5.45 26.44 -2.69
N THR A 202 -4.62 25.43 -2.47
CA THR A 202 -4.72 24.53 -1.30
C THR A 202 -4.28 25.18 0.03
N GLN A 203 -3.57 26.31 0.00
CA GLN A 203 -3.15 27.04 1.22
C GLN A 203 -4.28 27.90 1.83
N ALA A 204 -5.42 28.07 1.15
CA ALA A 204 -6.54 28.87 1.64
C ALA A 204 -7.60 28.07 2.41
N LEU A 205 -7.41 26.76 2.60
CA LEU A 205 -8.39 25.85 3.21
C LEU A 205 -7.85 25.06 4.43
N LEU A 206 -6.72 25.49 4.99
CA LEU A 206 -6.28 25.19 6.36
C LEU A 206 -6.10 26.51 7.10
#